data_AF-A0A964BRR8-F1
#
_entry.id   AF-A0A964BRR8-F1
#
_cell.length_a   1.000
_cell.length_b   1.000
_cell.length_c   1.000
_cell.angle_alpha   90.00
_cell.angle_beta   90.00
_cell.angle_gamma   90.00
#
_symmetry.space_group_name_H-M   'P 1'
#
loop_
_entity.id
_entity.type
_entity.pdbx_description
1 polymer ?
#
loop_
_entity_poly.entity_id
_entity_poly.type
_entity_poly.pdbx_seq_one_letter_code
_entity_poly.pdbx_strand_id
1 'polypeptide(L)' 'MSDLNRGIMKFDGADKPVLVAVSAVLILGGIIALITWALKSAYVV' A
#
# COMPACT_ATOMS: atom_id res chain seq x y z
N MET A 1 11.01 13.33 -2.80
CA MET A 1 9.87 13.72 -1.94
C MET A 1 10.40 14.60 -0.80
N SER A 2 10.77 15.86 -1.06
CA SER A 2 11.18 16.75 0.04
C SER A 2 9.99 17.42 0.72
N ASP A 3 8.90 17.66 -0.01
CA ASP A 3 7.75 18.44 0.48
C ASP A 3 6.90 17.69 1.52
N LEU A 4 6.74 16.37 1.37
CA LEU A 4 6.03 15.52 2.34
C LEU A 4 6.76 15.40 3.69
N ASN A 5 8.08 15.59 3.73
CA ASN A 5 8.91 15.49 4.94
C ASN A 5 8.88 16.78 5.78
N ARG A 6 7.69 17.32 6.00
CA ARG A 6 7.46 18.55 6.75
C ARG A 6 6.36 18.37 7.78
N GLY A 7 6.45 19.15 8.87
CA GLY A 7 5.40 19.22 9.88
C GLY A 7 5.13 17.86 10.52
N ILE A 8 3.86 17.49 10.64
CA ILE A 8 3.43 16.25 11.30
C ILE A 8 3.67 14.98 10.48
N MET A 9 3.95 15.10 9.17
CA MET A 9 4.17 13.97 8.26
C MET A 9 5.66 13.63 8.07
N LYS A 10 6.54 14.25 8.88
CA LYS A 10 7.98 14.01 8.83
C LYS A 10 8.33 12.73 9.58
N PHE A 11 8.34 11.63 8.85
CA PHE A 11 8.74 10.31 9.35
C PHE A 11 10.14 9.97 8.85
N ASP A 12 11.05 9.67 9.77
CA ASP A 12 12.43 9.38 9.40
C ASP A 12 12.52 8.09 8.57
N GLY A 13 13.16 8.19 7.40
CA GLY A 13 13.34 7.08 6.47
C GLY A 13 12.09 6.60 5.75
N ALA A 14 10.93 7.27 5.90
CA ALA A 14 9.69 6.88 5.21
C ALA A 14 9.81 6.86 3.68
N ASP A 15 10.62 7.77 3.13
CA ASP A 15 10.84 7.90 1.68
C ASP A 15 11.96 7.02 1.14
N LYS A 16 12.52 6.11 1.95
CA LYS A 16 13.51 5.15 1.46
C LYS A 16 12.87 4.27 0.38
N PRO A 17 13.48 4.12 -0.81
CA PRO A 17 12.87 3.37 -1.93
C PRO A 17 12.44 1.96 -1.55
N VAL A 18 13.22 1.28 -0.70
CA VAL A 18 12.92 -0.06 -0.19
C VAL A 18 11.63 -0.06 0.64
N LEU A 19 11.45 0.94 1.50
CA LEU A 19 10.28 1.02 2.37
C LEU A 19 9.01 1.34 1.57
N VAL A 20 9.13 2.21 0.57
CA VAL A 20 8.05 2.50 -0.40
C VAL A 20 7.69 1.25 -1.20
N ALA A 21 8.67 0.44 -1.63
CA ALA A 21 8.39 -0.80 -2.35
C ALA A 21 7.63 -1.82 -1.47
N VAL A 22 8.05 -1.99 -0.22
CA VAL A 22 7.39 -2.92 0.72
C VAL A 22 5.96 -2.45 1.03
N SER A 23 5.74 -1.16 1.27
CA SER A 23 4.40 -0.62 1.54
C SER A 23 3.50 -0.72 0.31
N ALA A 24 4.03 -0.48 -0.89
CA ALA A 24 3.29 -0.66 -2.13
C ALA A 24 2.85 -2.12 -2.33
N VAL A 25 3.72 -3.10 -2.06
CA VAL A 25 3.36 -4.53 -2.15
C VAL A 25 2.23 -4.87 -1.18
N LEU A 26 2.28 -4.36 0.05
CA LEU A 26 1.22 -4.59 1.04
C LEU A 26 -0.12 -3.99 0.59
N ILE A 27 -0.12 -2.74 0.13
CA ILE A 27 -1.35 -2.04 -0.27
C ILE A 27 -1.94 -2.68 -1.54
N LEU A 28 -1.13 -2.85 -2.59
CA LEU A 28 -1.59 -3.42 -3.85
C LEU A 28 -1.95 -4.90 -3.70
N GLY A 29 -1.17 -5.67 -2.93
CA GLY A 29 -1.48 -7.06 -2.60
C GLY A 29 -2.80 -7.19 -1.84
N GLY A 30 -3.06 -6.31 -0.86
CA GLY A 30 -4.33 -6.24 -0.15
C GLY A 30 -5.50 -5.95 -1.08
N ILE A 31 -5.36 -4.98 -1.99
CA ILE A 31 -6.39 -4.66 -3.00
C ILE A 31 -6.67 -5.88 -3.89
N ILE A 32 -5.63 -6.53 -4.42
CA ILE A 32 -5.78 -7.72 -5.28
C ILE A 32 -6.46 -8.86 -4.52
N ALA A 33 -6.08 -9.09 -3.26
CA ALA A 33 -6.69 -10.10 -2.40
C ALA A 33 -8.18 -9.82 -2.19
N LEU A 34 -8.55 -8.57 -1.90
CA LEU A 34 -9.95 -8.17 -1.71
C LEU A 34 -10.76 -8.30 -3.00
N ILE A 35 -10.21 -7.90 -4.15
CA ILE A 35 -10.88 -8.07 -5.46
C ILE A 35 -11.09 -9.55 -5.75
N THR A 36 -10.06 -10.37 -5.56
CA THR A 36 -10.15 -11.81 -5.80
C THR A 36 -11.18 -12.46 -4.88
N TRP A 37 -11.20 -12.06 -3.60
CA TRP A 37 -12.17 -12.54 -2.64
C TRP A 37 -13.59 -12.11 -3.01
N ALA A 38 -13.80 -10.85 -3.40
CA ALA A 38 -15.08 -10.34 -3.83
C ALA A 38 -15.62 -11.09 -5.06
N LEU A 39 -14.76 -11.33 -6.07
CA LEU A 39 -15.15 -12.09 -7.26
C LEU A 39 -15.55 -13.52 -6.92
N LYS A 40 -14.78 -14.19 -6.06
CA LYS A 40 -15.11 -15.55 -5.61
C LYS A 40 -16.40 -15.57 -4.79
N SER A 41 -16.52 -14.70 -3.80
CA SER A 41 -17.68 -14.68 -2.90
C SER A 41 -18.97 -14.28 -3.60
N ALA A 42 -18.91 -13.44 -4.63
CA ALA A 42 -20.11 -12.92 -5.29
C ALA A 42 -20.55 -13.73 -6.51
N TYR A 43 -19.61 -14.34 -7.24
CA TYR A 43 -19.90 -14.96 -8.54
C TYR A 43 -19.50 -16.43 -8.65
N VAL A 44 -18.58 -16.90 -7.82
CA VAL A 44 -18.18 -18.31 -7.83
C VAL A 44 -19.06 -19.05 -6.81
N VAL A 45 -20.11 -19.69 -7.32
CA VAL A 45 -20.95 -20.66 -6.57
C VAL A 45 -20.22 -21.98 -6.46
#